data_AF-R6VDL9-F1
#
_entry.id   AF-R6VDL9-F1
#
_cell.length_a   1.000
_cell.length_b   1.000
_cell.length_c   1.000
_cell.angle_alpha   90.00
_cell.angle_beta   90.00
_cell.angle_gamma   90.00
#
_symmetry.space_group_name_H-M   'P 1'
#
loop_
_entity.id
_entity.type
_entity.pdbx_description
1 polymer ?
#
loop_
_entity_poly.entity_id
_entity_poly.type
_entity_poly.pdbx_seq_one_letter_code
_entity_poly.pdbx_strand_id
1 'polypeptide(L)'
;MFMAVNGVYDSSNISNLYNSIFGIGSSKDTGNSFGLSDLTMIQNGSYGKLMKAYYATDKAGKSSESTETKEKEEQAKYVGVKSQAAALNNSLEDLRSASLYEPTGTDENGAAVYDRDKITKSIKDFVSNYNSFIKSTANVDNVSLLRKSVNMVGSTSRNLTMLSKIGITLGENNQLVVNEDKLNSAKLTDISSMFQGSGSYGDSLQSMTRQTYQLANSQAYQSGNGSAYTYSGRYAALGGANGMLDRYL
;
A
#
# COMPACT_ATOMS: atom_id res chain seq x y z
N MET A 1 14.78 33.86 -45.46
CA MET A 1 15.49 32.94 -44.55
C MET A 1 14.47 32.45 -43.51
N PHE A 2 14.60 31.19 -43.09
CA PHE A 2 13.53 30.23 -42.85
C PHE A 2 12.69 30.40 -41.56
N MET A 3 11.47 29.85 -41.64
CA MET A 3 10.49 29.64 -40.57
C MET A 3 10.83 28.48 -39.63
N ALA A 4 10.30 28.59 -38.41
CA ALA A 4 9.74 27.57 -37.51
C ALA A 4 10.66 26.46 -36.93
N VAL A 5 10.52 26.21 -35.63
CA VAL A 5 9.69 25.11 -35.08
C VAL A 5 9.72 25.15 -33.54
N ASN A 6 8.53 25.23 -32.93
CA ASN A 6 8.25 24.79 -31.56
C ASN A 6 8.24 23.25 -31.55
N GLY A 7 8.93 22.61 -30.60
CA GLY A 7 8.82 21.17 -30.33
C GLY A 7 9.12 20.95 -28.86
N VAL A 8 8.12 20.85 -27.98
CA VAL A 8 7.38 19.62 -27.63
C VAL A 8 8.22 18.67 -26.77
N TYR A 9 7.68 18.43 -25.58
CA TYR A 9 7.95 17.36 -24.62
C TYR A 9 8.52 16.08 -25.23
N ASP A 10 9.57 15.54 -24.63
CA ASP A 10 9.93 14.13 -24.82
C ASP A 10 10.46 13.51 -23.52
N SER A 11 9.55 12.95 -22.73
CA SER A 11 9.84 12.10 -21.57
C SER A 11 9.95 10.62 -21.95
N SER A 12 10.40 10.30 -23.16
CA SER A 12 10.39 8.91 -23.68
C SER A 12 11.78 8.27 -23.86
N ASN A 13 12.88 8.92 -23.46
CA ASN A 13 14.22 8.47 -23.86
C ASN A 13 15.05 7.70 -22.81
N ILE A 14 14.52 7.43 -21.62
CA ILE A 14 15.26 6.60 -20.64
C ILE A 14 15.27 5.12 -21.07
N SER A 15 14.19 4.65 -21.69
CA SER A 15 14.03 3.25 -22.13
C SER A 15 14.95 2.89 -23.31
N ASN A 16 15.23 3.84 -24.21
CA ASN A 16 16.10 3.63 -25.37
C ASN A 16 17.59 3.67 -25.01
N LEU A 17 17.96 4.41 -23.96
CA LEU A 17 19.33 4.45 -23.47
C LEU A 17 19.74 3.13 -22.79
N TYR A 18 18.79 2.50 -22.07
CA TYR A 18 19.01 1.21 -21.41
C TYR A 18 19.30 0.09 -22.41
N ASN A 19 18.60 0.06 -23.56
CA ASN A 19 18.83 -0.93 -24.61
C ASN A 19 20.19 -0.79 -25.31
N SER A 20 20.70 0.44 -25.46
CA SER A 20 22.00 0.66 -26.12
C SER A 20 23.19 0.46 -25.18
N ILE A 21 23.02 0.62 -23.86
CA ILE A 21 24.11 0.50 -22.88
C ILE A 21 24.32 -0.94 -22.43
N PHE A 22 23.24 -1.72 -22.27
CA PHE A 22 23.35 -3.06 -21.71
C PHE A 22 23.37 -4.18 -22.74
N GLY A 23 23.09 -3.94 -24.02
CA GLY A 23 23.31 -4.92 -25.09
C GLY A 23 22.93 -6.36 -24.75
N ILE A 24 21.82 -6.56 -24.02
CA ILE A 24 21.38 -7.90 -23.59
C ILE A 24 20.68 -8.53 -24.80
N GLY A 25 21.49 -9.04 -25.72
CA GLY A 25 21.08 -10.02 -26.71
C GLY A 25 20.76 -11.32 -25.99
N SER A 26 19.57 -11.87 -26.27
CA SER A 26 19.06 -13.10 -25.68
C SER A 26 20.05 -14.27 -25.78
N SER A 27 20.44 -14.89 -24.66
CA SER A 27 20.82 -16.30 -24.56
C SER A 27 20.96 -16.74 -23.10
N LYS A 28 20.56 -17.98 -22.84
CA LYS A 28 20.66 -18.70 -21.56
C LYS A 28 22.14 -18.87 -21.17
N ASP A 29 22.50 -18.66 -19.92
CA ASP A 29 23.06 -19.68 -19.02
C ASP A 29 23.70 -19.06 -17.76
N THR A 30 23.74 -19.90 -16.74
CA THR A 30 24.22 -19.71 -15.37
C THR A 30 25.71 -19.35 -15.23
N GLY A 31 26.04 -18.61 -14.16
CA GLY A 31 27.33 -18.77 -13.46
C GLY A 31 28.14 -17.49 -13.24
N ASN A 32 28.48 -17.22 -11.98
CA ASN A 32 29.41 -16.18 -11.53
C ASN A 32 30.70 -16.12 -12.36
N SER A 33 31.06 -14.94 -12.85
CA SER A 33 32.46 -14.54 -13.00
C SER A 33 32.60 -13.02 -13.11
N PHE A 34 33.32 -12.42 -12.17
CA PHE A 34 33.91 -11.10 -12.36
C PHE A 34 34.98 -11.22 -13.46
N GLY A 35 34.73 -10.68 -14.65
CA GLY A 35 35.74 -10.67 -15.71
C GLY A 35 35.22 -10.22 -17.07
N LEU A 36 36.04 -9.39 -17.75
CA LEU A 36 35.92 -8.91 -19.14
C LEU A 36 34.97 -7.74 -19.43
N SER A 37 33.83 -7.61 -18.75
CA SER A 37 32.86 -6.54 -19.01
C SER A 37 33.41 -5.14 -18.67
N ASP A 38 34.16 -5.00 -17.58
CA ASP A 38 34.67 -3.70 -17.11
C ASP A 38 35.74 -3.08 -18.05
N LEU A 39 36.57 -3.91 -18.70
CA LEU A 39 37.63 -3.41 -19.59
C LEU A 39 37.05 -2.89 -20.91
N THR A 40 36.02 -3.55 -21.43
CA THR A 40 35.35 -3.13 -22.67
C THR A 40 34.54 -1.85 -22.49
N MET A 41 34.06 -1.56 -21.28
CA MET A 41 33.38 -0.29 -20.96
C MET A 41 34.33 0.92 -20.96
N ILE A 42 35.62 0.72 -20.65
CA ILE A 42 36.64 1.79 -20.73
C ILE A 42 37.01 2.06 -22.19
N GLN A 43 37.26 1.01 -22.99
CA GLN A 43 37.59 1.17 -24.41
C GLN A 43 36.45 1.75 -25.26
N ASN A 44 35.20 1.37 -24.96
CA ASN A 44 34.03 1.84 -25.72
C ASN A 44 33.55 3.24 -25.31
N GLY A 45 34.25 3.91 -24.38
CA GLY A 45 33.96 5.30 -23.98
C GLY A 45 32.64 5.50 -23.24
N SER A 46 31.93 4.42 -22.86
CA SER A 46 30.70 4.48 -22.07
C SER A 46 30.95 5.04 -20.67
N TYR A 47 32.13 4.78 -20.10
CA TYR A 47 32.55 5.37 -18.81
C TYR A 47 32.64 6.90 -18.86
N GLY A 48 33.22 7.46 -19.92
CA GLY A 48 33.34 8.92 -20.09
C GLY A 48 31.98 9.62 -20.27
N LYS A 49 31.01 8.95 -20.90
CA LYS A 49 29.64 9.46 -21.04
C LYS A 49 28.92 9.49 -19.69
N LEU A 50 29.11 8.49 -18.84
CA LEU A 50 28.55 8.43 -17.50
C LEU A 50 29.09 9.58 -16.61
N MET A 51 30.41 9.80 -16.63
CA MET A 51 31.05 10.90 -15.91
C MET A 51 30.59 12.28 -16.39
N LYS A 52 30.39 12.45 -17.71
CA LYS A 52 29.87 13.70 -18.26
C LYS A 52 28.41 13.94 -17.86
N ALA A 53 27.59 12.89 -17.78
CA ALA A 53 26.23 12.98 -17.27
C ALA A 53 26.20 13.36 -15.78
N TYR A 54 27.08 12.78 -14.97
CA TYR A 54 27.23 13.08 -13.55
C TYR A 54 27.59 14.57 -13.30
N TYR A 55 28.54 15.12 -14.05
CA TYR A 55 28.87 16.55 -13.89
C TYR A 55 27.89 17.50 -14.58
N ALA A 56 27.03 17.00 -15.49
CA ALA A 56 25.95 17.78 -16.07
C ALA A 56 24.80 17.98 -15.06
N THR A 57 24.56 17.01 -14.17
CA THR A 57 23.54 17.13 -13.11
C THR A 57 23.94 18.12 -12.01
N ASP A 58 25.24 18.23 -11.69
CA ASP A 58 25.73 19.22 -10.71
C ASP A 58 25.51 20.67 -11.15
N LYS A 59 25.47 20.95 -12.45
CA LYS A 59 25.18 22.31 -12.97
C LYS A 59 23.69 22.64 -13.07
N ALA A 60 22.80 21.68 -12.88
CA ALA A 60 21.34 21.88 -12.89
C ALA A 60 20.76 22.17 -11.49
N GLY A 61 21.60 22.34 -10.46
CA GLY A 61 21.24 22.49 -9.05
C GLY A 61 20.65 23.85 -8.63
N LYS A 62 19.74 24.45 -9.41
CA LYS A 62 19.00 25.66 -8.99
C LYS A 62 17.53 25.62 -9.37
N SER A 63 16.85 24.53 -8.99
CA SER A 63 15.37 24.42 -8.98
C SER A 63 14.88 23.20 -8.15
N SER A 64 15.43 22.89 -6.96
CA SER A 64 15.01 21.69 -6.16
C SER A 64 14.07 21.97 -4.98
N GLU A 65 13.91 23.23 -4.55
CA GLU A 65 13.23 23.54 -3.29
C GLU A 65 11.71 23.25 -3.33
N SER A 66 11.09 23.36 -4.51
CA SER A 66 9.66 23.05 -4.74
C SER A 66 9.35 21.58 -4.99
N THR A 67 10.37 20.76 -5.28
CA THR A 67 10.21 19.33 -5.61
C THR A 67 10.37 18.48 -4.35
N GLU A 68 11.33 18.81 -3.48
CA GLU A 68 11.56 18.12 -2.20
C GLU A 68 10.38 18.24 -1.21
N THR A 69 9.64 19.36 -1.25
CA THR A 69 8.43 19.54 -0.41
C THR A 69 7.28 18.66 -0.89
N LYS A 70 7.07 18.57 -2.21
CA LYS A 70 6.02 17.74 -2.82
C LYS A 70 6.30 16.25 -2.65
N GLU A 71 7.55 15.81 -2.79
CA GLU A 71 7.96 14.41 -2.57
C GLU A 71 7.73 13.97 -1.11
N LYS A 72 8.04 14.82 -0.14
CA LYS A 72 7.76 14.56 1.29
C LYS A 72 6.26 14.52 1.60
N GLU A 73 5.47 15.42 1.01
CA GLU A 73 4.01 15.40 1.14
C GLU A 73 3.40 14.13 0.54
N GLU A 74 3.89 13.68 -0.62
CA GLU A 74 3.40 12.47 -1.26
C GLU A 74 3.81 11.21 -0.48
N GLN A 75 5.06 11.16 0.00
CA GLN A 75 5.52 10.11 0.91
C GLN A 75 4.64 10.02 2.16
N ALA A 76 4.29 11.16 2.78
CA ALA A 76 3.43 11.19 3.95
C ALA A 76 2.03 10.61 3.65
N LYS A 77 1.48 10.84 2.45
CA LYS A 77 0.20 10.23 2.04
C LYS A 77 0.32 8.71 1.92
N TYR A 78 1.40 8.18 1.34
CA TYR A 78 1.63 6.73 1.25
C TYR A 78 1.84 6.09 2.63
N VAL A 79 2.55 6.76 3.55
CA VAL A 79 2.67 6.33 4.96
C VAL A 79 1.30 6.33 5.65
N GLY A 80 0.47 7.33 5.37
CA GLY A 80 -0.92 7.38 5.82
C GLY A 80 -1.72 6.16 5.36
N VAL A 81 -1.72 5.86 4.06
CA VAL A 81 -2.41 4.67 3.51
C VAL A 81 -1.89 3.39 4.14
N LYS A 82 -0.57 3.25 4.29
CA LYS A 82 0.05 2.09 4.96
C LYS A 82 -0.47 1.93 6.39
N SER A 83 -0.49 3.00 7.17
CA SER A 83 -0.99 2.98 8.56
C SER A 83 -2.47 2.62 8.63
N GLN A 84 -3.30 3.21 7.77
CA GLN A 84 -4.73 2.89 7.73
C GLN A 84 -5.01 1.45 7.28
N ALA A 85 -4.20 0.92 6.36
CA ALA A 85 -4.26 -0.48 5.98
C ALA A 85 -3.89 -1.39 7.18
N ALA A 86 -2.84 -1.07 7.93
CA ALA A 86 -2.49 -1.85 9.12
C ALA A 86 -3.62 -1.83 10.18
N ALA A 87 -4.18 -0.65 10.46
CA ALA A 87 -5.30 -0.51 11.40
C ALA A 87 -6.53 -1.32 10.97
N LEU A 88 -6.90 -1.24 9.68
CA LEU A 88 -8.00 -2.03 9.14
C LEU A 88 -7.72 -3.54 9.24
N ASN A 89 -6.50 -3.98 8.92
CA ASN A 89 -6.11 -5.39 9.05
C ASN A 89 -6.25 -5.87 10.50
N ASN A 90 -5.81 -5.08 11.47
CA ASN A 90 -5.89 -5.44 12.89
C ASN A 90 -7.35 -5.55 13.35
N SER A 91 -8.21 -4.58 12.99
CA SER A 91 -9.64 -4.68 13.32
C SER A 91 -10.34 -5.88 12.67
N LEU A 92 -9.89 -6.29 11.47
CA LEU A 92 -10.36 -7.51 10.84
C LEU A 92 -9.86 -8.78 11.55
N GLU A 93 -8.64 -8.76 12.10
CA GLU A 93 -8.09 -9.86 12.91
C GLU A 93 -8.87 -10.02 14.22
N ASP A 94 -9.20 -8.91 14.88
CA ASP A 94 -10.02 -8.89 16.08
C ASP A 94 -11.42 -9.49 15.80
N LEU A 95 -12.06 -9.05 14.72
CA LEU A 95 -13.36 -9.58 14.28
C LEU A 95 -13.31 -11.04 13.81
N ARG A 96 -12.14 -11.54 13.41
CA ARG A 96 -11.94 -12.93 13.02
C ARG A 96 -11.66 -13.84 14.24
N SER A 97 -11.18 -13.27 15.33
CA SER A 97 -10.79 -14.03 16.53
C SER A 97 -11.97 -14.82 17.09
N ALA A 98 -11.78 -16.12 17.33
CA ALA A 98 -12.79 -16.98 17.94
C ALA A 98 -13.16 -16.50 19.36
N SER A 99 -12.18 -16.01 20.11
CA SER A 99 -12.38 -15.51 21.48
C SER A 99 -13.29 -14.28 21.58
N LEU A 100 -13.55 -13.59 20.46
CA LEU A 100 -14.55 -12.51 20.43
C LEU A 100 -15.98 -13.04 20.56
N TYR A 101 -16.21 -14.28 20.14
CA TYR A 101 -17.52 -14.91 20.05
C TYR A 101 -17.72 -16.02 21.08
N GLU A 102 -16.77 -16.19 22.00
CA GLU A 102 -16.89 -17.15 23.10
C GLU A 102 -17.86 -16.64 24.18
N PRO A 103 -18.62 -17.54 24.82
CA PRO A 103 -19.46 -17.16 25.95
C PRO A 103 -18.62 -16.63 27.12
N THR A 104 -19.04 -15.52 27.71
CA THR A 104 -18.47 -15.00 28.97
C THR A 104 -19.07 -15.64 30.21
N GLY A 105 -20.15 -16.39 30.04
CA GLY A 105 -20.80 -17.14 31.11
C GLY A 105 -22.11 -17.78 30.64
N THR A 106 -22.93 -18.12 31.61
CA THR A 106 -24.28 -18.66 31.41
C THR A 106 -25.27 -17.87 32.25
N ASP A 107 -26.46 -17.65 31.71
CA ASP A 107 -27.55 -17.04 32.46
C ASP A 107 -28.19 -18.02 33.44
N GLU A 108 -29.19 -17.56 34.19
CA GLU A 108 -29.94 -18.34 35.17
C GLU A 108 -30.66 -19.57 34.56
N ASN A 109 -30.87 -19.55 33.24
CA ASN A 109 -31.51 -20.63 32.48
C ASN A 109 -30.49 -21.57 31.80
N GLY A 110 -29.18 -21.36 32.03
CA GLY A 110 -28.10 -22.14 31.44
C GLY A 110 -27.79 -21.78 29.97
N ALA A 111 -28.34 -20.69 29.44
CA ALA A 111 -28.04 -20.20 28.10
C ALA A 111 -26.73 -19.39 28.08
N ALA A 112 -25.95 -19.53 27.02
CA ALA A 112 -24.68 -18.83 26.86
C ALA A 112 -24.88 -17.30 26.79
N VAL A 113 -24.14 -16.57 27.62
CA VAL A 113 -24.07 -15.11 27.65
C VAL A 113 -22.80 -14.67 26.91
N TYR A 114 -22.91 -13.61 26.11
CA TYR A 114 -21.82 -13.11 25.27
C TYR A 114 -21.53 -11.63 25.56
N ASP A 115 -20.27 -11.22 25.38
CA ASP A 115 -19.85 -9.82 25.51
C ASP A 115 -20.26 -9.00 24.28
N ARG A 116 -21.53 -8.57 24.26
CA ARG A 116 -22.09 -7.78 23.16
C ARG A 116 -21.43 -6.43 23.00
N ASP A 117 -21.01 -5.80 24.10
CA ASP A 117 -20.35 -4.49 24.04
C ASP A 117 -18.99 -4.59 23.34
N LYS A 118 -18.20 -5.63 23.64
CA LYS A 118 -16.93 -5.89 22.97
C LYS A 118 -17.09 -6.17 21.47
N ILE A 119 -18.11 -6.93 21.09
CA ILE A 119 -18.42 -7.21 19.67
C ILE A 119 -18.83 -5.92 18.95
N THR A 120 -19.76 -5.15 19.54
CA THR A 120 -20.23 -3.88 18.97
C THR A 120 -19.08 -2.89 18.82
N LYS A 121 -18.20 -2.79 19.82
CA LYS A 121 -16.99 -1.97 19.73
C LYS A 121 -16.07 -2.42 18.59
N SER A 122 -15.79 -3.72 18.49
CA SER A 122 -14.92 -4.26 17.42
C SER A 122 -15.46 -3.95 16.03
N ILE A 123 -16.78 -4.00 15.85
CA ILE A 123 -17.44 -3.65 14.57
C ILE A 123 -17.36 -2.15 14.29
N LYS A 124 -17.56 -1.30 15.30
CA LYS A 124 -17.41 0.15 15.15
C LYS A 124 -15.97 0.54 14.80
N ASP A 125 -14.99 -0.10 15.43
CA ASP A 125 -13.56 0.09 15.14
C ASP A 125 -13.25 -0.33 13.70
N PHE A 126 -13.74 -1.49 13.25
CA PHE A 126 -13.66 -1.92 11.85
C PHE A 126 -14.27 -0.90 10.88
N VAL A 127 -15.48 -0.42 11.13
CA VAL A 127 -16.15 0.56 10.26
C VAL A 127 -15.38 1.88 10.20
N SER A 128 -14.88 2.35 11.34
CA SER A 128 -14.04 3.56 11.42
C SER A 128 -12.76 3.41 10.61
N ASN A 129 -12.06 2.27 10.76
CA ASN A 129 -10.82 1.98 10.05
C ASN A 129 -11.06 1.79 8.55
N TYR A 130 -12.15 1.14 8.14
CA TYR A 130 -12.56 1.01 6.74
C TYR A 130 -12.76 2.39 6.12
N ASN A 131 -13.52 3.25 6.80
CA ASN A 131 -13.81 4.61 6.34
C ASN A 131 -12.53 5.46 6.21
N SER A 132 -11.60 5.32 7.15
CA SER A 132 -10.30 6.00 7.13
C SER A 132 -9.39 5.47 6.02
N PHE A 133 -9.43 4.16 5.77
CA PHE A 133 -8.74 3.53 4.64
C PHE A 133 -9.26 4.05 3.29
N ILE A 134 -10.58 4.07 3.07
CA ILE A 134 -11.17 4.60 1.83
C ILE A 134 -10.79 6.08 1.63
N LYS A 135 -10.86 6.91 2.68
CA LYS A 135 -10.44 8.31 2.63
C LYS A 135 -8.96 8.49 2.30
N SER A 136 -8.08 7.75 2.98
CA SER A 136 -6.63 7.88 2.77
C SER A 136 -6.22 7.44 1.35
N THR A 137 -6.83 6.38 0.83
CA THR A 137 -6.57 5.89 -0.53
C THR A 137 -7.12 6.84 -1.61
N ALA A 138 -8.19 7.59 -1.33
CA ALA A 138 -8.70 8.61 -2.25
C ALA A 138 -7.77 9.84 -2.36
N ASN A 139 -6.90 10.08 -1.38
CA ASN A 139 -6.02 11.24 -1.33
C ASN A 139 -4.65 11.04 -2.02
N VAL A 140 -4.34 9.82 -2.47
CA VAL A 140 -3.08 9.49 -3.19
C VAL A 140 -3.29 9.51 -4.70
N ASP A 141 -2.30 10.02 -5.43
CA ASP A 141 -2.30 10.02 -6.90
C ASP A 141 -1.64 8.75 -7.45
N ASN A 142 -2.16 7.59 -7.05
CA ASN A 142 -1.61 6.30 -7.47
C ASN A 142 -2.74 5.36 -7.92
N VAL A 143 -2.82 5.13 -9.24
CA VAL A 143 -3.86 4.30 -9.88
C VAL A 143 -3.93 2.89 -9.29
N SER A 144 -2.80 2.31 -8.92
CA SER A 144 -2.75 0.96 -8.35
C SER A 144 -3.40 0.92 -6.96
N LEU A 145 -3.13 1.92 -6.10
CA LEU A 145 -3.77 2.05 -4.79
C LEU A 145 -5.26 2.41 -4.91
N LEU A 146 -5.62 3.32 -5.82
CA LEU A 146 -7.01 3.66 -6.10
C LEU A 146 -7.81 2.42 -6.56
N ARG A 147 -7.23 1.59 -7.42
CA ARG A 147 -7.85 0.32 -7.85
C ARG A 147 -8.06 -0.65 -6.69
N LYS A 148 -7.14 -0.73 -5.73
CA LYS A 148 -7.33 -1.55 -4.52
C LYS A 148 -8.52 -1.07 -3.70
N SER A 149 -8.65 0.24 -3.53
CA SER A 149 -9.80 0.87 -2.86
C SER A 149 -11.11 0.55 -3.58
N VAL A 150 -11.16 0.70 -4.91
CA VAL A 150 -12.34 0.34 -5.73
C VAL A 150 -12.70 -1.14 -5.60
N ASN A 151 -11.72 -2.04 -5.63
CA ASN A 151 -11.97 -3.47 -5.45
C ASN A 151 -12.54 -3.78 -4.05
N MET A 152 -12.05 -3.08 -3.03
CA MET A 152 -12.55 -3.19 -1.67
C MET A 152 -14.01 -2.72 -1.57
N VAL A 153 -14.34 -1.55 -2.12
CA VAL A 153 -15.72 -1.05 -2.23
C VAL A 153 -16.61 -2.03 -3.01
N GLY A 154 -16.11 -2.61 -4.10
CA GLY A 154 -16.83 -3.62 -4.88
C GLY A 154 -17.11 -4.89 -4.08
N SER A 155 -16.15 -5.35 -3.27
CA SER A 155 -16.35 -6.49 -2.35
C SER A 155 -17.39 -6.18 -1.28
N THR A 156 -17.33 -4.99 -0.68
CA THR A 156 -18.33 -4.50 0.28
C THR A 156 -19.72 -4.44 -0.34
N SER A 157 -19.82 -3.87 -1.55
CA SER A 157 -21.08 -3.73 -2.28
C SER A 157 -21.78 -5.06 -2.52
N ARG A 158 -21.02 -6.10 -2.89
CA ARG A 158 -21.55 -7.46 -3.09
C ARG A 158 -22.06 -8.11 -1.80
N ASN A 159 -21.57 -7.68 -0.65
CA ASN A 159 -21.94 -8.22 0.66
C ASN A 159 -22.96 -7.35 1.42
N LEU A 160 -23.47 -6.26 0.83
CA LEU A 160 -24.35 -5.31 1.53
C LEU A 160 -25.62 -5.95 2.10
N THR A 161 -26.19 -6.94 1.42
CA THR A 161 -27.37 -7.65 1.92
C THR A 161 -27.09 -8.34 3.26
N MET A 162 -25.91 -8.96 3.41
CA MET A 162 -25.53 -9.61 4.66
C MET A 162 -25.08 -8.59 5.72
N LEU A 163 -24.31 -7.57 5.32
CA LEU A 163 -23.93 -6.46 6.18
C LEU A 163 -25.15 -5.74 6.78
N SER A 164 -26.21 -5.57 5.99
CA SER A 164 -27.46 -4.93 6.45
C SER A 164 -28.17 -5.72 7.55
N LYS A 165 -28.04 -7.06 7.55
CA LYS A 165 -28.62 -7.92 8.60
C LYS A 165 -27.95 -7.68 9.96
N ILE A 166 -26.67 -7.30 9.95
CA ILE A 166 -25.91 -6.97 11.15
C ILE A 166 -25.85 -5.46 11.42
N GLY A 167 -26.71 -4.67 10.76
CA GLY A 167 -26.82 -3.23 10.99
C GLY A 167 -25.75 -2.38 10.30
N ILE A 168 -24.98 -2.92 9.34
CA ILE A 168 -23.99 -2.16 8.58
C ILE A 168 -24.55 -1.84 7.18
N THR A 169 -24.47 -0.58 6.77
CA THR A 169 -24.95 -0.11 5.46
C THR A 169 -23.90 0.73 4.76
N LEU A 170 -24.05 0.92 3.44
CA LEU A 170 -23.23 1.85 2.66
C LEU A 170 -23.90 3.24 2.66
N GLY A 171 -23.19 4.23 3.18
CA GLY A 171 -23.55 5.64 3.10
C GLY A 171 -22.87 6.33 1.91
N GLU A 172 -22.80 7.65 1.98
CA GLU A 172 -22.15 8.48 0.96
C GLU A 172 -20.64 8.19 0.86
N ASN A 173 -20.05 8.51 -0.29
CA ASN A 173 -18.61 8.35 -0.55
C ASN A 173 -18.08 6.93 -0.27
N ASN A 174 -18.92 5.92 -0.47
CA ASN A 174 -18.62 4.51 -0.20
C ASN A 174 -18.20 4.22 1.24
N GLN A 175 -18.69 5.02 2.20
CA GLN A 175 -18.38 4.84 3.61
C GLN A 175 -19.40 3.90 4.27
N LEU A 176 -18.95 3.12 5.23
CA LEU A 176 -19.81 2.27 6.05
C LEU A 176 -20.46 3.07 7.18
N VAL A 177 -21.72 2.76 7.46
CA VAL A 177 -22.51 3.34 8.56
C VAL A 177 -23.08 2.20 9.41
N VAL A 178 -22.98 2.34 10.74
CA VAL A 178 -23.51 1.38 11.73
C VAL A 178 -24.84 1.89 12.28
N ASN A 179 -25.85 1.03 12.24
CA ASN A 179 -27.05 1.15 13.05
C ASN A 179 -26.87 0.29 14.31
N GLU A 180 -26.62 0.95 15.45
CA GLU A 180 -26.29 0.28 16.71
C GLU A 180 -27.41 -0.61 17.23
N ASP A 181 -28.68 -0.16 17.11
CA ASP A 181 -29.83 -0.95 17.56
C ASP A 181 -29.94 -2.26 16.79
N LYS A 182 -29.83 -2.20 15.45
CA LYS A 182 -29.83 -3.39 14.60
C LYS A 182 -28.64 -4.28 14.90
N LEU A 183 -27.45 -3.70 15.09
CA LEU A 183 -26.25 -4.46 15.40
C LEU A 183 -26.37 -5.20 16.74
N ASN A 184 -26.86 -4.54 17.78
CA ASN A 184 -27.07 -5.13 19.10
C ASN A 184 -28.11 -6.26 19.05
N SER A 185 -29.13 -6.14 18.18
CA SER A 185 -30.15 -7.17 17.96
C SER A 185 -29.72 -8.31 17.03
N ALA A 186 -28.59 -8.17 16.32
CA ALA A 186 -28.17 -9.11 15.31
C ALA A 186 -27.74 -10.46 15.91
N LYS A 187 -27.95 -11.55 15.15
CA LYS A 187 -27.51 -12.88 15.57
C LYS A 187 -25.99 -12.95 15.54
N LEU A 188 -25.41 -13.52 16.59
CA LEU A 188 -23.96 -13.68 16.69
C LEU A 188 -23.38 -14.48 15.52
N THR A 189 -24.11 -15.49 15.06
CA THR A 189 -23.74 -16.31 13.89
C THR A 189 -23.73 -15.52 12.58
N ASP A 190 -24.61 -14.54 12.44
CA ASP A 190 -24.64 -13.68 11.24
C ASP A 190 -23.43 -12.73 11.24
N ILE A 191 -23.02 -12.25 12.42
CA ILE A 191 -21.79 -11.46 12.58
C ILE A 191 -20.57 -12.34 12.33
N SER A 192 -20.45 -13.46 13.03
CA SER A 192 -19.25 -14.29 12.98
C SER A 192 -19.03 -14.89 11.59
N SER A 193 -20.08 -15.34 10.89
CA SER A 193 -19.97 -15.85 9.52
C SER A 193 -19.52 -14.80 8.49
N MET A 194 -19.70 -13.51 8.77
CA MET A 194 -19.23 -12.44 7.89
C MET A 194 -17.72 -12.23 7.97
N PHE A 195 -17.13 -12.42 9.16
CA PHE A 195 -15.73 -12.08 9.41
C PHE A 195 -14.83 -13.30 9.67
N GLN A 196 -15.40 -14.41 10.13
CA GLN A 196 -14.70 -15.66 10.40
C GLN A 196 -14.73 -16.60 9.21
N GLY A 197 -13.64 -17.37 9.04
CA GLY A 197 -13.51 -18.39 8.02
C GLY A 197 -12.89 -17.90 6.72
N SER A 198 -12.29 -18.84 5.98
CA SER A 198 -11.70 -18.57 4.66
C SER A 198 -12.80 -18.28 3.63
N GLY A 199 -12.58 -17.31 2.78
CA GLY A 199 -13.57 -16.88 1.78
C GLY A 199 -14.70 -16.03 2.35
N SER A 200 -14.67 -15.73 3.65
CA SER A 200 -15.59 -14.75 4.26
C SER A 200 -15.33 -13.35 3.71
N TYR A 201 -16.27 -12.44 4.00
CA TYR A 201 -16.09 -11.03 3.67
C TYR A 201 -14.86 -10.45 4.40
N GLY A 202 -14.70 -10.76 5.68
CA GLY A 202 -13.53 -10.35 6.47
C GLY A 202 -12.21 -10.84 5.89
N ASP A 203 -12.12 -12.12 5.51
CA ASP A 203 -10.92 -12.71 4.89
C ASP A 203 -10.57 -12.04 3.54
N SER A 204 -11.58 -11.79 2.71
CA SER A 204 -11.43 -11.09 1.43
C SER A 204 -10.89 -9.67 1.62
N LEU A 205 -11.46 -8.92 2.58
CA LEU A 205 -10.97 -7.59 2.92
C LEU A 205 -9.54 -7.63 3.45
N GLN A 206 -9.24 -8.57 4.35
CA GLN A 206 -7.92 -8.70 4.94
C GLN A 206 -6.83 -8.91 3.89
N SER A 207 -7.09 -9.77 2.90
CA SER A 207 -6.20 -9.99 1.76
C SER A 207 -5.94 -8.70 0.97
N MET A 208 -6.99 -7.94 0.64
CA MET A 208 -6.87 -6.66 -0.07
C MET A 208 -6.12 -5.61 0.76
N THR A 209 -6.35 -5.57 2.07
CA THR A 209 -5.68 -4.67 3.00
C THR A 209 -4.18 -4.96 3.08
N ARG A 210 -3.78 -6.23 3.19
CA ARG A 210 -2.37 -6.65 3.21
C ARG A 210 -1.66 -6.30 1.91
N GLN A 211 -2.30 -6.51 0.77
CA GLN A 211 -1.76 -6.10 -0.54
C GLN A 211 -1.59 -4.58 -0.63
N THR A 212 -2.55 -3.83 -0.10
CA THR A 212 -2.49 -2.36 -0.09
C THR A 212 -1.39 -1.86 0.83
N TYR A 213 -1.23 -2.47 2.00
CA TYR A 213 -0.12 -2.18 2.92
C TYR A 213 1.24 -2.36 2.23
N GLN A 214 1.45 -3.51 1.57
CA GLN A 214 2.71 -3.79 0.86
C GLN A 214 2.98 -2.76 -0.25
N LEU A 215 1.96 -2.46 -1.05
CA LEU A 215 2.07 -1.49 -2.13
C LEU A 215 2.34 -0.08 -1.60
N ALA A 216 1.56 0.41 -0.62
CA ALA A 216 1.75 1.71 -0.01
C ALA A 216 3.12 1.84 0.65
N ASN A 217 3.59 0.77 1.31
CA ASN A 217 4.94 0.71 1.87
C ASN A 217 5.99 0.86 0.76
N SER A 218 5.90 0.13 -0.35
CA SER A 218 6.84 0.29 -1.47
C SER A 218 6.81 1.70 -2.10
N GLN A 219 5.64 2.32 -2.22
CA GLN A 219 5.49 3.66 -2.79
C GLN A 219 6.02 4.74 -1.85
N ALA A 220 5.86 4.57 -0.53
CA ALA A 220 6.46 5.45 0.48
C ALA A 220 7.99 5.39 0.43
N TYR A 221 8.58 4.23 0.15
CA TYR A 221 10.02 4.13 -0.05
C TYR A 221 10.45 4.80 -1.36
N GLN A 222 9.75 4.55 -2.48
CA GLN A 222 10.11 5.12 -3.78
C GLN A 222 9.99 6.65 -3.81
N SER A 223 8.93 7.21 -3.22
CA SER A 223 8.63 8.65 -3.24
C SER A 223 9.49 9.48 -2.28
N GLY A 224 10.22 8.83 -1.37
CA GLY A 224 11.12 9.48 -0.42
C GLY A 224 12.61 9.38 -0.78
N ASN A 225 12.94 9.24 -2.07
CA ASN A 225 14.27 8.86 -2.58
C ASN A 225 14.70 7.42 -2.21
N GLY A 226 13.85 6.45 -2.54
CA GLY A 226 14.14 5.02 -2.41
C GLY A 226 15.21 4.55 -3.39
N SER A 227 16.46 4.53 -2.91
CA SER A 227 17.68 4.02 -3.57
C SER A 227 18.08 4.76 -4.85
N ALA A 228 18.55 6.00 -4.73
CA ALA A 228 19.53 6.52 -5.69
C ALA A 228 20.92 5.99 -5.31
N TYR A 229 21.70 5.53 -6.29
CA TYR A 229 23.12 5.21 -6.09
C TYR A 229 23.81 6.44 -5.47
N THR A 230 24.36 6.29 -4.26
CA THR A 230 25.27 7.32 -3.75
C THR A 230 26.53 7.30 -4.62
N TYR A 231 27.19 8.45 -4.77
CA TYR A 231 28.43 8.64 -5.54
C TYR A 231 29.55 7.61 -5.22
N SER A 232 29.44 6.86 -4.12
CA SER A 232 30.37 5.80 -3.71
C SER A 232 29.92 4.35 -4.05
N GLY A 233 28.85 4.15 -4.83
CA GLY A 233 28.42 2.82 -5.29
C GLY A 233 27.87 1.91 -4.19
N ARG A 234 27.54 2.45 -3.01
CA ARG A 234 26.92 1.72 -1.91
C ARG A 234 25.40 1.85 -1.96
N TYR A 235 24.70 0.73 -1.73
CA TYR A 235 23.29 0.74 -1.36
C TYR A 235 23.12 1.57 -0.09
N ALA A 236 22.48 2.73 -0.19
CA ALA A 236 22.08 3.50 0.97
C ALA A 236 20.85 2.83 1.61
N ALA A 237 21.08 1.83 2.44
CA ALA A 237 20.07 1.40 3.42
C ALA A 237 19.99 2.48 4.51
N LEU A 238 19.26 3.56 4.25
CA LEU A 238 18.94 4.56 5.27
C LEU A 238 17.63 4.16 5.96
N GLY A 239 17.74 3.16 6.82
CA GLY A 239 16.85 2.98 7.96
C GLY A 239 17.43 3.71 9.16
N GLY A 240 16.78 4.79 9.58
CA GLY A 240 17.06 5.52 10.82
C GLY A 240 16.53 6.95 10.70
N ALA A 241 15.33 7.28 11.16
CA ALA A 241 14.74 6.91 12.44
C ALA A 241 13.39 6.17 12.32
N ASN A 242 13.18 5.22 13.24
CA ASN A 242 11.95 4.46 13.52
C ASN A 242 11.71 3.17 12.72
N GLY A 243 12.78 2.56 12.22
CA GLY A 243 12.80 1.15 11.83
C GLY A 243 13.11 0.22 13.01
N MET A 244 12.39 0.33 14.13
CA MET A 244 12.38 -0.74 15.14
C MET A 244 11.38 -1.78 14.68
N LEU A 245 11.88 -2.82 14.02
CA LEU A 245 11.33 -4.16 14.18
C LEU A 245 11.54 -4.56 15.65
N ASP A 246 10.61 -4.18 16.51
CA ASP A 246 10.41 -4.84 17.80
C ASP A 246 9.18 -5.74 17.60
N ARG A 247 9.39 -6.90 16.97
CA ARG A 247 9.60 -8.19 17.66
C ARG A 247 8.40 -8.56 18.53
N TYR A 248 7.27 -8.89 17.94
CA TYR A 248 6.24 -9.86 18.39
C TYR A 248 5.31 -10.03 17.15
N LEU A 249 4.99 -11.18 16.54
CA LEU A 249 4.79 -12.55 17.05
C LEU A 249 4.26 -12.60 18.47
#